data_AF-A0A3M1GIC5-F1
#
_entry.id   AF-A0A3M1GIC5-F1
#
_cell.length_a   1.000
_cell.length_b   1.000
_cell.length_c   1.000
_cell.angle_alpha   90.00
_cell.angle_beta   90.00
_cell.angle_gamma   90.00
#
_symmetry.space_group_name_H-M   'P 1'
#
loop_
_entity.id
_entity.type
_entity.pdbx_description
1 polymer ?
#
loop_
_entity_poly.entity_id
_entity_poly.type
_entity_poly.pdbx_seq_one_letter_code
_entity_poly.pdbx_strand_id
1 'polypeptide(L)'
;MSGQWKRRFLDLSIGGKSLLLLGAIGLLSTIGILVIQWQIAGSRRAIAEQVTHLETLEAVNRAVSAFDNLKYWYADLANSLSQDAEARASDNLEIFRETIAGNPALDQESRQTLIANADAIKKLSLAALDEYVMDERAAGNKLMNDARALVAQNDEILSALLTATRKRATDAASAVAIASSRAQTIGFVTLFGVLGCAGLTLLSTRRAVVAPIKEITSAMRQIAAGARDTAIPFTDNPAE
;
A
#
# COMPACT_ATOMS: atom_id res chain seq x y z
N MET A 1 -20.91 38.98 -11.95
CA MET A 1 -21.33 38.69 -10.56
C MET A 1 -20.18 38.70 -9.52
N SER A 2 -18.99 39.20 -9.85
CA SER A 2 -17.79 39.18 -8.96
C SER A 2 -17.56 40.44 -8.12
N GLY A 3 -18.39 41.49 -8.27
CA GLY A 3 -18.20 42.79 -7.61
C GLY A 3 -18.97 43.00 -6.30
N GLN A 4 -20.08 42.30 -6.08
CA GLN A 4 -20.93 42.51 -4.89
C GLN A 4 -20.36 41.87 -3.61
N TRP A 5 -19.63 40.75 -3.73
CA TRP A 5 -18.97 40.10 -2.60
C TRP A 5 -17.82 40.94 -2.02
N LYS A 6 -17.03 41.59 -2.89
CA LYS A 6 -15.94 42.48 -2.46
C LYS A 6 -16.44 43.67 -1.65
N ARG A 7 -17.53 44.31 -2.08
CA ARG A 7 -18.15 45.43 -1.36
C ARG A 7 -18.71 45.02 0.01
N ARG A 8 -19.45 43.92 0.07
CA ARG A 8 -19.96 43.40 1.35
C ARG A 8 -18.86 43.01 2.35
N PHE A 9 -17.72 42.53 1.87
CA PHE A 9 -16.56 42.21 2.73
C PHE A 9 -15.84 43.46 3.27
N LEU A 10 -15.86 44.56 2.51
CA LEU A 10 -15.27 45.84 2.89
C LEU A 10 -16.09 46.50 4.02
N ASP A 11 -17.41 46.38 4.00
CA ASP A 11 -18.35 47.01 4.95
C ASP A 11 -18.52 46.26 6.29
N LEU A 12 -17.87 45.11 6.49
CA LEU A 12 -17.93 44.38 7.76
C LEU A 12 -17.06 45.06 8.84
N SER A 13 -17.59 45.14 10.06
CA SER A 13 -16.83 45.57 11.24
C SER A 13 -15.62 44.65 11.46
N ILE A 14 -14.56 45.17 12.09
CA ILE A 14 -13.30 44.44 12.33
C ILE A 14 -13.55 43.15 13.14
N GLY A 15 -14.54 43.17 14.05
CA GLY A 15 -15.04 41.99 14.75
C GLY A 15 -15.67 40.96 13.81
N GLY A 16 -16.48 41.39 12.84
CA GLY A 16 -17.06 40.51 11.82
C GLY A 16 -16.01 39.87 10.90
N LYS A 17 -14.98 40.63 10.52
CA LYS A 17 -13.85 40.13 9.70
C LYS A 17 -13.02 39.07 10.43
N SER A 18 -12.75 39.26 11.72
CA SER A 18 -11.99 38.30 12.54
C SER A 18 -12.79 37.04 12.87
N LEU A 19 -14.09 37.16 13.17
CA LEU A 19 -15.00 36.01 13.33
C LEU A 19 -15.12 35.18 12.05
N LEU A 20 -15.22 35.83 10.88
CA LEU A 20 -15.22 35.13 9.59
C LEU A 20 -13.93 34.36 9.32
N LEU A 21 -12.78 34.95 9.65
CA LEU A 21 -11.46 34.30 9.47
C LEU A 21 -11.27 33.11 10.42
N LEU A 22 -11.64 33.26 11.70
CA LEU A 22 -11.63 32.17 12.69
C LEU A 22 -12.58 31.04 12.28
N GLY A 23 -13.79 31.39 11.84
CA GLY A 23 -14.75 30.43 11.28
C GLY A 23 -14.18 29.69 10.07
N ALA A 24 -13.57 30.41 9.12
CA ALA A 24 -12.94 29.83 7.95
C ALA A 24 -11.79 28.88 8.29
N ILE A 25 -10.95 29.22 9.27
CA ILE A 25 -9.87 28.33 9.75
C ILE A 25 -10.45 27.06 10.39
N GLY A 26 -11.45 27.19 11.26
CA GLY A 26 -12.09 26.04 11.89
C GLY A 26 -12.74 25.11 10.86
N LEU A 27 -13.40 25.68 9.85
CA LEU A 27 -14.03 24.94 8.76
C LEU A 27 -12.99 24.23 7.88
N LEU A 28 -11.91 24.93 7.50
CA LEU A 28 -10.79 24.34 6.74
C LEU A 28 -10.08 23.23 7.51
N SER A 29 -9.86 23.41 8.81
CA SER A 29 -9.24 22.39 9.67
C SER A 29 -10.11 21.14 9.77
N THR A 30 -11.42 21.31 9.96
CA THR A 30 -12.37 20.19 10.04
C THR A 30 -12.47 19.45 8.70
N ILE A 31 -12.57 20.18 7.59
CA ILE A 31 -12.54 19.59 6.24
C ILE A 31 -11.23 18.83 6.02
N GLY A 32 -10.10 19.41 6.41
CA GLY A 32 -8.79 18.77 6.28
C GLY A 32 -8.71 17.44 7.03
N ILE A 33 -9.20 17.39 8.26
CA ILE A 33 -9.27 16.15 9.06
C ILE A 33 -10.18 15.12 8.38
N LEU A 34 -11.35 15.53 7.89
CA LEU A 34 -12.28 14.63 7.20
C LEU A 34 -11.67 14.06 5.91
N VAL A 35 -10.95 14.87 5.14
CA VAL A 35 -10.25 14.44 3.93
C VAL A 35 -9.15 13.43 4.26
N ILE A 36 -8.33 13.69 5.29
CA ILE A 36 -7.29 12.76 5.76
C ILE A 36 -7.91 11.44 6.22
N GLN A 37 -9.01 11.48 6.97
CA GLN A 37 -9.72 10.26 7.43
C GLN A 37 -10.27 9.45 6.26
N TRP A 38 -10.89 10.11 5.27
CA TRP A 38 -11.41 9.47 4.07
C TRP A 38 -10.30 8.81 3.25
N GLN A 39 -9.14 9.46 3.17
CA GLN A 39 -7.95 8.97 2.51
C GLN A 39 -7.34 7.75 3.21
N ILE A 40 -7.22 7.79 4.54
CA ILE A 40 -6.77 6.65 5.35
C ILE A 40 -7.72 5.45 5.15
N ALA A 41 -9.03 5.69 5.13
CA ALA A 41 -10.01 4.63 4.89
C ALA A 41 -9.87 4.00 3.49
N GLY A 42 -9.67 4.81 2.45
CA GLY A 42 -9.42 4.32 1.08
C GLY A 42 -8.11 3.55 0.95
N SER A 43 -7.02 4.05 1.54
CA SER A 43 -5.71 3.39 1.51
C SER A 43 -5.70 2.06 2.26
N ARG A 44 -6.43 1.94 3.39
CA ARG A 44 -6.55 0.68 4.14
C ARG A 44 -7.10 -0.46 3.29
N ARG A 45 -8.09 -0.18 2.43
CA ARG A 45 -8.68 -1.21 1.55
C ARG A 45 -7.70 -1.69 0.49
N ALA A 46 -7.03 -0.77 -0.19
CA ALA A 46 -6.04 -1.11 -1.21
C ALA A 46 -4.84 -1.89 -0.63
N ILE A 47 -4.41 -1.54 0.59
CA ILE A 47 -3.35 -2.27 1.32
C ILE A 47 -3.84 -3.67 1.71
N ALA A 48 -5.06 -3.81 2.22
CA ALA A 48 -5.61 -5.12 2.60
C ALA A 48 -5.70 -6.06 1.39
N GLU A 49 -6.19 -5.58 0.24
CA GLU A 49 -6.23 -6.35 -1.00
C GLU A 49 -4.82 -6.75 -1.47
N GLN A 50 -3.84 -5.85 -1.35
CA GLN A 50 -2.43 -6.16 -1.66
C GLN A 50 -1.86 -7.26 -0.78
N VAL A 51 -2.13 -7.24 0.53
CA VAL A 51 -1.66 -8.26 1.47
C VAL A 51 -2.17 -9.64 1.06
N THR A 52 -3.46 -9.77 0.75
CA THR A 52 -4.04 -11.05 0.29
C THR A 52 -3.39 -11.56 -1.00
N HIS A 53 -3.07 -10.68 -1.95
CA HIS A 53 -2.36 -11.07 -3.17
C HIS A 53 -0.92 -11.51 -2.91
N LEU A 54 -0.22 -10.89 -1.95
CA LEU A 54 1.13 -11.28 -1.55
C LEU A 54 1.15 -12.62 -0.81
N GLU A 55 0.20 -12.86 0.10
CA GLU A 55 0.03 -14.15 0.78
C GLU A 55 -0.22 -15.27 -0.22
N THR A 56 -1.07 -15.01 -1.22
CA THR A 56 -1.32 -15.96 -2.30
C THR A 56 -0.05 -16.22 -3.11
N LEU A 57 0.72 -15.18 -3.45
CA LEU A 57 1.99 -15.31 -4.17
C LEU A 57 3.03 -16.11 -3.38
N GLU A 58 3.11 -15.91 -2.07
CA GLU A 58 4.01 -16.66 -1.20
C GLU A 58 3.62 -18.14 -1.15
N ALA A 59 2.32 -18.45 -1.02
CA ALA A 59 1.83 -19.82 -1.07
C ALA A 59 2.17 -20.50 -2.41
N VAL A 60 2.01 -19.81 -3.54
CA VAL A 60 2.40 -20.35 -4.86
C VAL A 60 3.91 -20.58 -4.94
N ASN A 61 4.75 -19.63 -4.48
CA ASN A 61 6.19 -19.81 -4.46
C ASN A 61 6.63 -20.99 -3.59
N ARG A 62 5.98 -21.19 -2.44
CA ARG A 62 6.24 -22.34 -1.56
C ARG A 62 5.93 -23.66 -2.26
N ALA A 63 4.81 -23.73 -3.00
CA ALA A 63 4.46 -24.91 -3.79
C ALA A 63 5.50 -25.18 -4.89
N VAL A 64 5.91 -24.16 -5.63
CA VAL A 64 6.95 -24.28 -6.67
C VAL A 64 8.25 -24.79 -6.05
N SER A 65 8.70 -24.19 -4.95
CA SER A 65 9.94 -24.60 -4.28
C SER A 65 9.88 -26.04 -3.74
N ALA A 66 8.75 -26.44 -3.15
CA ALA A 66 8.56 -27.81 -2.69
C ALA A 66 8.59 -28.80 -3.87
N PHE A 67 7.97 -28.45 -5.00
CA PHE A 67 8.02 -29.28 -6.21
C PHE A 67 9.41 -29.34 -6.83
N ASP A 68 10.17 -28.24 -6.84
CA ASP A 68 11.56 -28.21 -7.30
C ASP A 68 12.46 -29.11 -6.46
N ASN A 69 12.31 -29.05 -5.14
CA ASN A 69 13.02 -29.93 -4.23
C ASN A 69 12.62 -31.39 -4.41
N LEU A 70 11.33 -31.68 -4.61
CA LEU A 70 10.83 -33.03 -4.90
C LEU A 70 11.53 -33.64 -6.12
N LYS A 71 11.58 -32.88 -7.24
CA LYS A 71 12.25 -33.27 -8.48
C LYS A 71 13.73 -33.54 -8.26
N TYR A 72 14.39 -32.65 -7.54
CA TYR A 72 15.81 -32.77 -7.22
C TYR A 72 16.09 -34.03 -6.41
N TRP A 73 15.35 -34.28 -5.33
CA TRP A 73 15.59 -35.43 -4.45
C TRP A 73 15.26 -36.76 -5.12
N TYR A 74 14.23 -36.85 -5.97
CA TYR A 74 14.01 -38.09 -6.73
C TYR A 74 15.06 -38.34 -7.81
N ALA A 75 15.60 -37.28 -8.43
CA ALA A 75 16.73 -37.42 -9.34
C ALA A 75 18.01 -37.87 -8.59
N ASP A 76 18.25 -37.33 -7.40
CA ASP A 76 19.37 -37.73 -6.55
C ASP A 76 19.21 -39.16 -6.02
N LEU A 77 18.01 -39.56 -5.61
CA LEU A 77 17.68 -40.93 -5.19
C LEU A 77 18.03 -41.95 -6.28
N ALA A 78 17.72 -41.63 -7.54
CA ALA A 78 18.02 -42.49 -8.67
C ALA A 78 19.52 -42.71 -8.91
N ASN A 79 20.35 -41.75 -8.49
CA ASN A 79 21.79 -41.77 -8.70
C ASN A 79 22.55 -42.32 -7.47
N SER A 80 22.10 -41.96 -6.27
CA SER A 80 22.76 -42.31 -5.01
C SER A 80 22.20 -43.57 -4.35
N LEU A 81 20.97 -43.97 -4.69
CA LEU A 81 20.21 -45.02 -4.00
C LEU A 81 20.08 -44.76 -2.48
N SER A 82 20.11 -43.49 -2.07
CA SER A 82 20.16 -43.09 -0.66
C SER A 82 18.78 -42.98 -0.01
N GLN A 83 18.62 -43.58 1.17
CA GLN A 83 17.42 -43.44 2.01
C GLN A 83 17.17 -41.99 2.43
N ASP A 84 18.23 -41.18 2.60
CA ASP A 84 18.10 -39.77 2.95
C ASP A 84 17.44 -38.96 1.82
N ALA A 85 17.77 -39.28 0.57
CA ALA A 85 17.16 -38.64 -0.59
C ALA A 85 15.68 -39.01 -0.71
N GLU A 86 15.32 -40.27 -0.45
CA GLU A 86 13.92 -40.72 -0.42
C GLU A 86 13.11 -40.01 0.67
N ALA A 87 13.65 -39.89 1.88
CA ALA A 87 13.00 -39.19 2.98
C ALA A 87 12.73 -37.72 2.62
N ARG A 88 13.76 -37.01 2.12
CA ARG A 88 13.62 -35.61 1.70
C ARG A 88 12.65 -35.43 0.53
N ALA A 89 12.60 -36.38 -0.41
CA ALA A 89 11.61 -36.35 -1.48
C ALA A 89 10.19 -36.51 -0.92
N SER A 90 9.98 -37.43 0.04
CA SER A 90 8.67 -37.62 0.68
C SER A 90 8.23 -36.40 1.50
N ASP A 91 9.14 -35.76 2.25
CA ASP A 91 8.83 -34.53 3.00
C ASP A 91 8.39 -33.39 2.06
N ASN A 92 9.12 -33.20 0.95
CA ASN A 92 8.77 -32.16 -0.02
C ASN A 92 7.46 -32.48 -0.78
N LEU A 93 7.13 -33.77 -0.96
CA LEU A 93 5.84 -34.17 -1.51
C LEU A 93 4.69 -33.78 -0.56
N GLU A 94 4.86 -33.98 0.74
CA GLU A 94 3.86 -33.60 1.74
C GLU A 94 3.66 -32.08 1.77
N ILE A 95 4.76 -31.32 1.86
CA ILE A 95 4.71 -29.84 1.79
C ILE A 95 4.03 -29.37 0.50
N PHE A 96 4.34 -30.00 -0.63
CA PHE A 96 3.71 -29.69 -1.91
C PHE A 96 2.19 -29.95 -1.85
N ARG A 97 1.77 -31.13 -1.39
CA ARG A 97 0.35 -31.50 -1.26
C ARG A 97 -0.40 -30.54 -0.36
N GLU A 98 0.12 -30.23 0.82
CA GLU A 98 -0.50 -29.28 1.75
C GLU A 98 -0.65 -27.90 1.13
N THR A 99 0.42 -27.41 0.49
CA THR A 99 0.42 -26.08 -0.12
C THR A 99 -0.58 -26.02 -1.28
N ILE A 100 -0.63 -27.03 -2.14
CA ILE A 100 -1.59 -27.12 -3.24
C ILE A 100 -3.02 -27.29 -2.73
N ALA A 101 -3.24 -28.11 -1.71
CA ALA A 101 -4.55 -28.37 -1.11
C ALA A 101 -5.12 -27.15 -0.40
N GLY A 102 -4.29 -26.25 0.13
CA GLY A 102 -4.71 -25.00 0.77
C GLY A 102 -4.77 -23.79 -0.16
N ASN A 103 -4.28 -23.88 -1.41
CA ASN A 103 -4.11 -22.69 -2.25
C ASN A 103 -5.46 -22.20 -2.83
N PRO A 104 -5.92 -20.97 -2.54
CA PRO A 104 -7.20 -20.47 -3.06
C PRO A 104 -7.15 -20.07 -4.54
N ALA A 105 -5.96 -19.92 -5.13
CA ALA A 105 -5.79 -19.49 -6.52
C ALA A 105 -5.92 -20.63 -7.56
N LEU A 106 -6.01 -21.88 -7.09
CA LEU A 106 -6.15 -23.07 -7.93
C LEU A 106 -7.60 -23.54 -7.98
N ASP A 107 -8.09 -23.78 -9.19
CA ASP A 107 -9.33 -24.52 -9.38
C ASP A 107 -9.18 -25.99 -8.95
N GLN A 108 -10.31 -26.70 -8.82
CA GLN A 108 -10.33 -28.07 -8.34
C GLN A 108 -9.60 -29.05 -9.27
N GLU A 109 -9.71 -28.86 -10.58
CA GLU A 109 -9.11 -29.74 -11.59
C GLU A 109 -7.59 -29.61 -11.59
N SER A 110 -7.08 -28.38 -11.60
CA SER A 110 -5.63 -28.12 -11.51
C SER A 110 -5.05 -28.67 -10.21
N ARG A 111 -5.76 -28.51 -9.09
CA ARG A 111 -5.35 -29.04 -7.77
C ARG A 111 -5.24 -30.57 -7.79
N GLN A 112 -6.25 -31.24 -8.33
CA GLN A 112 -6.27 -32.71 -8.43
C GLN A 112 -5.18 -33.20 -9.38
N THR A 113 -5.00 -32.55 -10.53
CA THR A 113 -3.96 -32.88 -11.51
C THR A 113 -2.56 -32.75 -10.90
N LEU A 114 -2.26 -31.63 -10.23
CA LEU A 114 -0.95 -31.39 -9.61
C LEU A 114 -0.61 -32.46 -8.56
N ILE A 115 -1.56 -32.80 -7.67
CA ILE A 115 -1.38 -33.80 -6.63
C ILE A 115 -1.24 -35.20 -7.24
N ALA A 116 -2.13 -35.58 -8.17
CA ALA A 116 -2.09 -36.88 -8.83
C ALA A 116 -0.78 -37.10 -9.59
N ASN A 117 -0.30 -36.07 -10.29
CA ASN A 117 0.99 -36.12 -10.98
C ASN A 117 2.15 -36.24 -10.00
N ALA A 118 2.15 -35.51 -8.89
CA ALA A 118 3.20 -35.61 -7.88
C ALA A 118 3.27 -37.02 -7.25
N ASP A 119 2.12 -37.64 -7.05
CA ASP A 119 2.01 -39.02 -6.54
C ASP A 119 2.49 -40.05 -7.56
N ALA A 120 2.13 -39.84 -8.83
CA ALA A 120 2.60 -40.68 -9.93
C ALA A 120 4.11 -40.54 -10.16
N ILE A 121 4.68 -39.33 -10.02
CA ILE A 121 6.13 -39.09 -10.03
C ILE A 121 6.81 -39.92 -8.95
N LYS A 122 6.33 -39.85 -7.69
CA LYS A 122 6.85 -40.70 -6.61
C LYS A 122 6.86 -42.18 -7.00
N LYS A 123 5.72 -42.69 -7.47
CA LYS A 123 5.58 -44.09 -7.84
C LYS A 123 6.54 -44.50 -8.95
N LEU A 124 6.67 -43.69 -9.98
CA LEU A 124 7.56 -43.96 -11.12
C LEU A 124 9.04 -43.88 -10.70
N SER A 125 9.41 -42.92 -9.85
CA SER A 125 10.78 -42.78 -9.35
C SER A 125 11.20 -43.94 -8.44
N LEU A 126 10.30 -44.42 -7.57
CA LEU A 126 10.57 -45.61 -6.74
C LEU A 126 10.59 -46.89 -7.58
N ALA A 127 9.70 -47.05 -8.56
CA ALA A 127 9.77 -48.19 -9.48
C ALA A 127 11.08 -48.17 -10.30
N ALA A 128 11.54 -47.00 -10.74
CA ALA A 128 12.81 -46.86 -11.44
C ALA A 128 14.00 -47.27 -10.56
N LEU A 129 13.95 -46.93 -9.27
CA LEU A 129 14.94 -47.35 -8.28
C LEU A 129 15.02 -48.87 -8.19
N ASP A 130 13.89 -49.57 -8.10
CA ASP A 130 13.84 -51.03 -8.08
C ASP A 130 14.50 -51.64 -9.32
N GLU A 131 14.21 -51.11 -10.51
CA GLU A 131 14.84 -51.54 -11.77
C GLU A 131 16.36 -51.28 -11.77
N TYR A 132 16.82 -50.16 -11.22
CA TYR A 132 18.25 -49.86 -11.10
C TYR A 132 18.97 -50.81 -10.14
N VAL A 133 18.31 -51.22 -9.04
CA VAL A 133 18.83 -52.22 -8.10
C VAL A 133 18.95 -53.60 -8.75
N MET A 134 18.04 -53.95 -9.67
CA MET A 134 18.05 -55.21 -10.43
C MET A 134 18.97 -55.17 -11.67
N ASP A 135 19.75 -54.10 -11.87
CA ASP A 135 20.60 -53.85 -13.06
C ASP A 135 19.83 -53.73 -14.38
N GLU A 136 18.51 -53.50 -14.33
CA GLU A 136 17.62 -53.28 -15.48
C GLU A 136 17.56 -51.79 -15.89
N ARG A 137 18.73 -51.21 -16.21
CA ARG A 137 18.86 -49.76 -16.49
C ARG A 137 17.92 -49.24 -17.58
N ALA A 138 17.65 -50.03 -18.61
CA ALA A 138 16.76 -49.62 -19.70
C ALA A 138 15.31 -49.42 -19.21
N ALA A 139 14.82 -50.32 -18.33
CA ALA A 139 13.50 -50.21 -17.71
C ALA A 139 13.43 -49.01 -16.76
N GLY A 140 14.43 -48.84 -15.89
CA GLY A 140 14.51 -47.69 -14.98
C GLY A 140 14.54 -46.34 -15.73
N ASN A 141 15.31 -46.24 -16.82
CA ASN A 141 15.36 -45.03 -17.65
C ASN A 141 14.02 -44.71 -18.31
N LYS A 142 13.26 -45.73 -18.74
CA LYS A 142 11.93 -45.54 -19.28
C LYS A 142 10.97 -44.96 -18.24
N LEU A 143 10.95 -45.53 -17.03
CA LEU A 143 10.14 -45.04 -15.91
C LEU A 143 10.49 -43.59 -15.54
N MET A 144 11.78 -43.24 -15.53
CA MET A 144 12.21 -41.86 -15.29
C MET A 144 11.84 -40.90 -16.43
N ASN A 145 11.76 -41.36 -17.68
CA ASN A 145 11.23 -40.54 -18.76
C ASN A 145 9.73 -40.26 -18.57
N ASP A 146 8.96 -41.26 -18.16
CA ASP A 146 7.54 -41.08 -17.84
C ASP A 146 7.36 -40.10 -16.67
N ALA A 147 8.21 -40.18 -15.64
CA ALA A 147 8.20 -39.22 -14.53
C ALA A 147 8.54 -37.79 -14.99
N ARG A 148 9.51 -37.63 -15.89
CA ARG A 148 9.88 -36.32 -16.47
C ARG A 148 8.74 -35.69 -17.26
N ALA A 149 7.92 -36.49 -17.94
CA ALA A 149 6.75 -35.98 -18.67
C ALA A 149 5.72 -35.38 -17.69
N LEU A 150 5.44 -36.06 -16.56
CA LEU A 150 4.56 -35.54 -15.52
C LEU A 150 5.13 -34.30 -14.82
N VAL A 151 6.46 -34.27 -14.63
CA VAL A 151 7.18 -33.10 -14.13
C VAL A 151 6.94 -31.89 -15.04
N ALA A 152 7.11 -32.06 -16.35
CA ALA A 152 6.90 -30.98 -17.32
C ALA A 152 5.46 -30.46 -17.29
N GLN A 153 4.47 -31.35 -17.16
CA GLN A 153 3.06 -30.97 -17.05
C GLN A 153 2.79 -30.15 -15.79
N ASN A 154 3.32 -30.57 -14.63
CA ASN A 154 3.17 -29.81 -13.39
C ASN A 154 3.91 -28.46 -13.46
N ASP A 155 5.10 -28.42 -14.05
CA ASP A 155 5.86 -27.18 -14.23
C ASP A 155 5.11 -26.16 -15.09
N GLU A 156 4.40 -26.60 -16.13
CA GLU A 156 3.55 -25.74 -16.95
C GLU A 156 2.42 -25.11 -16.11
N ILE A 157 1.67 -25.93 -15.36
CA ILE A 157 0.57 -25.46 -14.50
C ILE A 157 1.10 -24.50 -13.43
N LEU A 158 2.18 -24.86 -12.74
CA LEU A 158 2.78 -24.05 -11.68
C LEU A 158 3.35 -22.72 -12.21
N SER A 159 3.99 -22.74 -13.38
CA SER A 159 4.52 -21.54 -14.03
C SER A 159 3.41 -20.57 -14.46
N ALA A 160 2.32 -21.10 -15.02
CA ALA A 160 1.14 -20.32 -15.35
C ALA A 160 0.51 -19.68 -14.10
N LEU A 161 0.37 -20.46 -13.02
CA LEU A 161 -0.15 -19.99 -11.74
C LEU A 161 0.74 -18.90 -11.11
N LEU A 162 2.05 -19.11 -11.12
CA LEU A 162 3.02 -18.15 -10.59
C LEU A 162 2.98 -16.83 -11.39
N THR A 163 2.94 -16.92 -12.71
CA THR A 163 2.83 -15.75 -13.59
C THR A 163 1.54 -14.97 -13.34
N ALA A 164 0.41 -15.65 -13.27
CA ALA A 164 -0.88 -15.04 -13.00
C ALA A 164 -0.92 -14.36 -11.61
N THR A 165 -0.39 -15.03 -10.59
CA THR A 165 -0.41 -14.51 -9.21
C THR A 165 0.57 -13.34 -9.04
N ARG A 166 1.74 -13.41 -9.66
CA ARG A 166 2.72 -12.30 -9.68
C ARG A 166 2.13 -11.06 -10.34
N LYS A 167 1.43 -11.23 -11.46
CA LYS A 167 0.72 -10.13 -12.14
C LYS A 167 -0.33 -9.48 -11.23
N ARG A 168 -1.16 -10.26 -10.54
CA ARG A 168 -2.15 -9.72 -9.58
C ARG A 168 -1.49 -8.95 -8.43
N ALA A 169 -0.39 -9.48 -7.88
CA ALA A 169 0.36 -8.80 -6.83
C ALA A 169 0.99 -7.47 -7.31
N THR A 170 1.54 -7.43 -8.53
CA THR A 170 2.07 -6.20 -9.10
C THR A 170 0.98 -5.18 -9.41
N ASP A 171 -0.17 -5.63 -9.92
CA ASP A 171 -1.31 -4.76 -10.20
C ASP A 171 -1.85 -4.14 -8.91
N ALA A 172 -1.99 -4.94 -7.84
CA ALA A 172 -2.40 -4.46 -6.53
C ALA A 172 -1.39 -3.46 -5.93
N ALA A 173 -0.08 -3.74 -6.04
CA ALA A 173 0.96 -2.82 -5.60
C ALA A 173 0.90 -1.47 -6.34
N SER A 174 0.64 -1.51 -7.65
CA SER A 174 0.48 -0.29 -8.46
C SER A 174 -0.75 0.53 -8.04
N ALA A 175 -1.86 -0.12 -7.69
CA ALA A 175 -3.05 0.54 -7.18
C ALA A 175 -2.78 1.26 -5.84
N VAL A 176 -2.03 0.63 -4.94
CA VAL A 176 -1.60 1.24 -3.67
C VAL A 176 -0.70 2.46 -3.91
N ALA A 177 0.23 2.38 -4.86
CA ALA A 177 1.13 3.48 -5.22
C ALA A 177 0.36 4.69 -5.78
N ILE A 178 -0.61 4.46 -6.67
CA ILE A 178 -1.47 5.53 -7.22
C ILE A 178 -2.33 6.16 -6.13
N ALA A 179 -2.93 5.34 -5.26
CA ALA A 179 -3.72 5.82 -4.12
C ALA A 179 -2.87 6.68 -3.17
N SER A 180 -1.64 6.25 -2.87
CA SER A 180 -0.70 6.98 -2.01
C SER A 180 -0.20 8.29 -2.63
N SER A 181 0.02 8.34 -3.93
CA SER A 181 0.45 9.57 -4.62
C SER A 181 -0.65 10.65 -4.63
N ARG A 182 -1.89 10.26 -4.94
CA ARG A 182 -3.06 11.16 -4.84
C ARG A 182 -3.25 11.68 -3.42
N ALA A 183 -3.10 10.77 -2.46
CA ALA A 183 -3.16 11.03 -1.04
C ALA A 183 -2.14 12.10 -0.58
N GLN A 184 -0.89 12.00 -1.01
CA GLN A 184 0.13 13.00 -0.69
C GLN A 184 -0.18 14.36 -1.31
N THR A 185 -0.64 14.39 -2.56
CA THR A 185 -0.94 15.64 -3.27
C THR A 185 -2.07 16.40 -2.59
N ILE A 186 -3.14 15.72 -2.22
CA ILE A 186 -4.28 16.30 -1.49
C ILE A 186 -3.82 16.79 -0.11
N GLY A 187 -3.03 15.99 0.61
CA GLY A 187 -2.46 16.37 1.90
C GLY A 187 -1.63 17.66 1.84
N PHE A 188 -0.76 17.81 0.83
CA PHE A 188 0.00 19.04 0.61
C PHE A 188 -0.90 20.23 0.31
N VAL A 189 -1.89 20.08 -0.57
CA VAL A 189 -2.84 21.16 -0.89
C VAL A 189 -3.60 21.62 0.36
N THR A 190 -4.08 20.69 1.18
CA THR A 190 -4.76 21.01 2.44
C THR A 190 -3.82 21.72 3.42
N LEU A 191 -2.58 21.22 3.58
CA LEU A 191 -1.60 21.83 4.47
C LEU A 191 -1.27 23.27 4.06
N PHE A 192 -0.95 23.51 2.78
CA PHE A 192 -0.68 24.85 2.28
C PHE A 192 -1.90 25.76 2.36
N GLY A 193 -3.12 25.23 2.16
CA GLY A 193 -4.37 25.97 2.34
C GLY A 193 -4.56 26.45 3.78
N VAL A 194 -4.37 25.56 4.77
CA VAL A 194 -4.50 25.91 6.20
C VAL A 194 -3.42 26.92 6.61
N LEU A 195 -2.16 26.71 6.22
CA LEU A 195 -1.06 27.64 6.51
C LEU A 195 -1.29 29.02 5.86
N GLY A 196 -1.80 29.05 4.62
CA GLY A 196 -2.15 30.29 3.94
C GLY A 196 -3.24 31.09 4.67
N CYS A 197 -4.32 30.42 5.09
CA CYS A 197 -5.38 31.06 5.87
C CYS A 197 -4.94 31.53 7.25
N ALA A 198 -4.11 30.74 7.95
CA ALA A 198 -3.52 31.14 9.22
C ALA A 198 -2.61 32.37 9.07
N GLY A 199 -1.76 32.38 8.03
CA GLY A 199 -0.89 33.52 7.71
C GLY A 199 -1.66 34.79 7.40
N LEU A 200 -2.71 34.70 6.56
CA LEU A 200 -3.58 35.84 6.26
C LEU A 200 -4.29 36.39 7.50
N THR A 201 -4.73 35.51 8.40
CA THR A 201 -5.37 35.90 9.65
C THR A 201 -4.39 36.64 10.55
N LEU A 202 -3.17 36.13 10.73
CA LEU A 202 -2.11 36.80 11.49
C LEU A 202 -1.75 38.17 10.92
N LEU A 203 -1.62 38.29 9.59
CA LEU A 203 -1.33 39.56 8.92
C LEU A 203 -2.47 40.57 9.08
N SER A 204 -3.72 40.12 8.94
CA SER A 204 -4.91 40.95 9.13
C SER A 204 -4.99 41.46 10.57
N THR A 205 -4.86 40.59 11.57
CA THR A 205 -4.90 40.99 12.99
C THR A 205 -3.76 41.94 13.35
N ARG A 206 -2.55 41.71 12.82
CA ARG A 206 -1.41 42.62 13.06
C ARG A 206 -1.69 44.02 12.54
N ARG A 207 -2.20 44.15 11.30
CA ARG A 207 -2.46 45.45 10.67
C ARG A 207 -3.70 46.14 11.22
N ALA A 208 -4.77 45.39 11.51
CA ALA A 208 -6.06 45.96 11.88
C ALA A 208 -6.21 46.24 13.39
N VAL A 209 -5.48 45.52 14.26
CA VAL A 209 -5.65 45.64 15.72
C VAL A 209 -4.34 46.05 16.39
N VAL A 210 -3.25 45.32 16.15
CA VAL A 210 -2.01 45.52 16.92
C VAL A 210 -1.30 46.82 16.56
N ALA A 211 -1.20 47.16 15.27
CA ALA A 211 -0.55 48.40 14.83
C ALA A 211 -1.30 49.66 15.34
N PRO A 212 -2.62 49.78 15.19
CA PRO A 212 -3.37 50.93 15.73
C PRO A 212 -3.23 51.09 17.23
N ILE A 213 -3.33 50.00 18.01
CA ILE A 213 -3.17 50.06 19.47
C ILE A 213 -1.77 50.57 19.85
N LYS A 214 -0.72 50.14 19.15
CA LYS A 214 0.65 50.61 19.40
C LYS A 214 0.80 52.10 19.09
N GLU A 215 0.21 52.58 18.00
CA GLU A 215 0.25 53.98 17.61
C GLU A 215 -0.50 54.87 18.63
N ILE A 216 -1.68 54.45 19.07
CA ILE A 216 -2.45 55.12 20.13
C ILE A 216 -1.67 55.11 21.45
N THR A 217 -1.07 53.97 21.84
CA THR A 217 -0.26 53.87 23.08
C THR A 217 0.97 54.78 23.01
N SER A 218 1.60 54.90 21.84
CA SER A 218 2.73 55.81 21.62
C SER A 218 2.29 57.28 21.72
N ALA A 219 1.18 57.64 21.09
CA ALA A 219 0.61 58.98 21.17
C ALA A 219 0.25 59.35 22.62
N MET A 220 -0.39 58.44 23.37
CA MET A 220 -0.67 58.63 24.79
C MET A 220 0.59 58.84 25.64
N ARG A 221 1.68 58.10 25.38
CA ARG A 221 2.95 58.31 26.08
C ARG A 221 3.58 59.65 25.76
N GLN A 222 3.52 60.11 24.51
CA GLN A 222 4.06 61.41 24.11
C GLN A 222 3.27 62.56 24.76
N ILE A 223 1.94 62.45 24.81
CA ILE A 223 1.07 63.40 25.52
C ILE A 223 1.38 63.39 27.02
N ALA A 224 1.52 62.22 27.65
CA ALA A 224 1.88 62.09 29.06
C ALA A 224 3.28 62.64 29.39
N ALA A 225 4.20 62.60 28.42
CA ALA A 225 5.54 63.21 28.51
C ALA A 225 5.55 64.73 28.26
N GLY A 226 4.37 65.35 28.04
CA GLY A 226 4.22 66.79 27.92
C GLY A 226 4.27 67.34 26.49
N ALA A 227 4.29 66.49 25.46
CA ALA A 227 4.24 66.92 24.06
C ALA A 227 2.82 67.38 23.69
N ARG A 228 2.62 68.70 23.57
CA ARG A 228 1.31 69.33 23.31
C ARG A 228 0.87 69.34 21.85
N ASP A 229 1.73 68.93 20.92
CA ASP A 229 1.48 68.95 19.47
C ASP A 229 1.48 67.54 18.86
N THR A 230 1.06 66.54 19.65
CA THR A 230 1.05 65.14 19.22
C THR A 230 -0.20 64.86 18.38
N ALA A 231 -0.03 64.59 17.09
CA ALA A 231 -1.15 64.18 16.23
C ALA A 231 -1.75 62.85 16.74
N ILE A 232 -3.05 62.85 17.04
CA ILE A 232 -3.76 61.64 17.47
C ILE A 232 -4.05 60.80 16.22
N PRO A 233 -3.49 59.58 16.13
CA PRO A 233 -3.75 58.72 14.97
C PRO A 233 -5.20 58.19 15.00
N PHE A 234 -5.79 57.99 13.81
CA PHE A 234 -7.12 57.40 13.57
C PHE A 234 -8.37 58.24 13.92
N THR A 235 -8.30 59.58 13.91
CA THR A 235 -9.47 60.46 14.13
C THR A 235 -10.55 60.37 13.05
N ASP A 236 -10.24 59.80 11.88
CA ASP A 236 -11.14 59.67 10.71
C ASP A 236 -11.43 58.20 10.32
N ASN A 237 -11.17 57.25 11.23
CA ASN A 237 -11.39 55.83 10.92
C ASN A 237 -12.89 55.50 11.06
N PRO A 238 -13.59 55.00 10.01
CA PRO A 238 -15.03 54.69 10.05
C PRO A 238 -15.35 53.40 10.85
N ALA A 239 -14.62 53.15 11.94
CA ALA A 239 -14.68 51.93 12.73
C ALA A 239 -15.64 52.03 13.94
N GLU A 240 -16.45 53.09 14.00
CA GLU A 240 -17.64 53.20 14.86
C GLU A 240 -18.92 53.20 14.00
#